data_AF-A0A8J6I8G0-F1
#
_entry.id   AF-A0A8J6I8G0-F1
#
_cell.length_a   1.000
_cell.length_b   1.000
_cell.length_c   1.000
_cell.angle_alpha   90.00
_cell.angle_beta   90.00
_cell.angle_gamma   90.00
#
_symmetry.space_group_name_H-M   'P 1'
#
loop_
_entity.id
_entity.type
_entity.pdbx_description
1 polymer ?
#
loop_
_entity_poly.entity_id
_entity_poly.type
_entity_poly.pdbx_seq_one_letter_code
_entity_poly.pdbx_strand_id
1 'polypeptide(L)'
;MTKAQKVTVTLRAEQLAEIRDLVDRGQAPNVAEFVQHAIKLALAEDAAWGSMIAQALLENGGPITPEERAWAQAVLNGVVPEQAP
;
A
#
# COMPACT_ATOMS: atom_id res chain seq x y z
N MET A 1 2.38 -12.81 -22.41
CA MET A 1 1.42 -13.73 -21.76
C MET A 1 1.69 -13.68 -20.27
N THR A 2 0.77 -13.18 -19.46
CA THR A 2 0.92 -13.16 -17.99
C THR A 2 0.79 -14.60 -17.49
N LYS A 3 1.83 -15.14 -16.86
CA LYS A 3 1.85 -16.52 -16.38
C LYS A 3 1.30 -16.58 -14.96
N ALA A 4 0.23 -17.35 -14.74
CA ALA A 4 -0.25 -17.64 -13.39
C ALA A 4 0.69 -18.61 -12.68
N GLN A 5 0.95 -18.37 -11.39
CA GLN A 5 1.67 -19.29 -10.52
C GLN A 5 0.74 -19.78 -9.41
N LYS A 6 0.76 -21.08 -9.13
CA LYS A 6 -0.04 -21.66 -8.04
C LYS A 6 0.66 -21.42 -6.71
N VAL A 7 -0.08 -20.88 -5.75
CA VAL A 7 0.38 -20.63 -4.39
C VAL A 7 -0.52 -21.39 -3.43
N THR A 8 0.06 -21.95 -2.37
CA THR A 8 -0.68 -22.52 -1.24
C THR A 8 -0.70 -21.49 -0.12
N VAL A 9 -1.87 -21.17 0.41
CA VAL A 9 -2.05 -20.20 1.49
C VAL A 9 -2.80 -20.85 2.65
N THR A 10 -2.52 -20.39 3.87
CA THR A 10 -3.28 -20.78 5.06
C THR A 10 -4.27 -19.68 5.37
N LEU A 11 -5.55 -20.05 5.53
CA LEU A 11 -6.62 -19.16 5.96
C LEU A 11 -7.18 -19.68 7.28
N ARG A 12 -7.72 -18.79 8.10
CA ARG A 12 -8.50 -19.21 9.26
C ARG A 12 -9.77 -19.93 8.79
N ALA A 13 -10.22 -20.91 9.56
CA ALA A 13 -11.34 -21.76 9.16
C ALA A 13 -12.63 -20.97 8.95
N GLU A 14 -12.83 -19.94 9.77
CA GLU A 14 -13.99 -19.03 9.74
C GLU A 14 -14.00 -18.23 8.44
N GLN A 15 -12.83 -17.73 8.02
CA GLN A 15 -12.70 -16.99 6.75
C GLN A 15 -13.02 -17.89 5.55
N LEU A 16 -12.55 -19.13 5.56
CA LEU A 16 -12.88 -20.06 4.48
C LEU A 16 -14.38 -20.39 4.45
N ALA A 17 -15.03 -20.48 5.61
CA ALA A 17 -16.48 -20.70 5.69
C ALA A 17 -17.26 -19.52 5.11
N GLU A 18 -16.90 -18.28 5.47
CA GLU A 18 -17.52 -17.07 4.92
C GLU A 18 -17.34 -16.98 3.39
N ILE A 19 -16.15 -17.29 2.88
CA ILE A 19 -15.90 -17.27 1.43
C ILE A 19 -16.78 -18.29 0.71
N ARG A 20 -16.93 -19.49 1.26
CA ARG A 20 -17.80 -20.53 0.68
C ARG A 20 -19.26 -20.09 0.65
N ASP A 21 -19.74 -19.51 1.73
CA ASP A 21 -21.10 -18.97 1.83
C ASP A 21 -21.35 -17.84 0.79
N LEU A 22 -20.36 -17.00 0.50
CA LEU A 22 -20.43 -16.02 -0.60
C LEU A 22 -20.50 -16.68 -1.99
N VAL A 23 -19.75 -17.76 -2.20
CA VAL A 23 -19.79 -18.54 -3.45
C VAL A 23 -21.13 -19.24 -3.61
N ASP A 24 -21.66 -19.84 -2.55
CA ASP A 24 -22.95 -20.54 -2.55
C ASP A 24 -24.11 -19.58 -2.84
N ARG A 25 -23.99 -18.32 -2.40
CA ARG A 25 -24.90 -17.23 -2.76
C ARG A 25 -24.70 -16.68 -4.18
N GLY A 26 -23.76 -17.20 -4.95
CA GLY A 26 -23.45 -16.74 -6.31
C GLY A 26 -22.77 -15.37 -6.39
N GLN A 27 -22.23 -14.86 -5.26
CA GLN A 27 -21.56 -13.55 -5.21
C GLN A 27 -20.09 -13.63 -5.65
N ALA A 28 -19.53 -14.84 -5.72
CA ALA A 28 -18.23 -15.11 -6.33
C ALA A 28 -18.29 -16.42 -7.13
N PRO A 29 -17.60 -16.53 -8.27
CA PRO A 29 -17.63 -17.75 -9.09
C PRO A 29 -17.06 -18.99 -8.39
N ASN A 30 -16.03 -18.81 -7.56
CA ASN A 30 -15.42 -19.85 -6.72
C ASN A 30 -14.46 -19.20 -5.70
N VAL A 31 -13.93 -20.00 -4.78
CA VAL A 31 -12.98 -19.56 -3.73
C VAL A 31 -11.71 -18.93 -4.32
N ALA A 32 -11.15 -19.50 -5.40
CA ALA A 32 -9.91 -18.99 -5.99
C ALA A 32 -10.13 -17.62 -6.66
N GLU A 33 -11.26 -17.41 -7.33
CA GLU A 33 -11.63 -16.11 -7.90
C GLU A 33 -11.89 -15.07 -6.81
N PHE A 34 -12.54 -15.46 -5.70
CA PHE A 34 -12.68 -14.57 -4.55
C PHE A 34 -11.31 -14.11 -4.02
N VAL A 35 -10.39 -15.06 -3.79
CA VAL A 35 -9.05 -14.76 -3.27
C VAL A 35 -8.25 -13.89 -4.26
N GLN A 36 -8.31 -14.18 -5.55
CA GLN A 36 -7.67 -13.34 -6.59
C GLN A 36 -8.22 -11.92 -6.61
N HIS A 37 -9.54 -11.76 -6.47
CA HIS A 37 -10.17 -10.43 -6.38
C HIS A 37 -9.70 -9.66 -5.14
N ALA A 38 -9.67 -10.32 -3.98
CA ALA A 38 -9.18 -9.71 -2.74
C ALA A 38 -7.70 -9.28 -2.84
N ILE A 39 -6.85 -10.12 -3.43
CA ILE A 39 -5.44 -9.78 -3.68
C ILE A 39 -5.33 -8.56 -4.61
N LYS A 40 -6.12 -8.53 -5.69
CA LYS A 40 -6.15 -7.39 -6.62
C LYS A 40 -6.54 -6.10 -5.91
N LEU A 41 -7.54 -6.15 -5.03
CA LEU A 41 -7.97 -4.99 -4.25
C LEU A 41 -6.86 -4.51 -3.30
N ALA A 42 -6.25 -5.42 -2.55
CA ALA A 42 -5.16 -5.10 -1.63
C ALA A 42 -3.94 -4.47 -2.35
N LEU A 43 -3.56 -5.00 -3.52
CA LEU A 43 -2.48 -4.43 -4.33
C LEU A 43 -2.83 -3.05 -4.90
N ALA A 44 -4.09 -2.84 -5.28
CA ALA A 44 -4.55 -1.55 -5.77
C ALA A 44 -4.57 -0.48 -4.68
N GLU A 45 -4.95 -0.85 -3.45
CA GLU A 45 -4.93 0.03 -2.28
C GLU A 45 -3.51 0.47 -1.92
N ASP A 46 -2.54 -0.45 -1.90
CA ASP A 46 -1.13 -0.13 -1.66
C ASP A 46 -0.55 0.83 -2.71
N ALA A 47 -0.85 0.57 -3.99
CA ALA A 47 -0.44 1.46 -5.08
C ALA A 47 -1.10 2.84 -4.99
N ALA A 48 -2.38 2.90 -4.61
CA ALA A 48 -3.11 4.16 -4.44
C ALA A 48 -2.55 4.97 -3.27
N TRP A 49 -2.20 4.32 -2.15
CA TRP A 49 -1.59 4.98 -1.00
C TRP A 49 -0.25 5.62 -1.36
N GLY A 50 0.63 4.90 -2.07
CA GLY A 50 1.90 5.43 -2.53
C GLY A 50 1.72 6.63 -3.46
N SER A 51 0.76 6.56 -4.39
CA SER A 51 0.41 7.68 -5.28
C SER A 51 -0.12 8.89 -4.52
N MET A 52 -0.98 8.66 -3.53
CA MET A 52 -1.58 9.71 -2.70
C MET A 52 -0.52 10.41 -1.84
N ILE A 53 0.43 9.68 -1.26
CA ILE A 53 1.57 10.26 -0.55
C ILE A 53 2.46 11.06 -1.49
N ALA A 54 2.79 10.52 -2.67
CA ALA A 54 3.62 11.24 -3.64
C ALA A 54 2.97 12.55 -4.07
N GLN A 55 1.66 12.55 -4.31
CA GLN A 55 0.90 13.75 -4.64
C GLN A 55 0.86 14.74 -3.47
N ALA A 56 0.54 14.27 -2.25
CA ALA A 56 0.53 15.13 -1.07
C ALA A 56 1.90 15.76 -0.80
N LEU A 57 2.99 15.04 -1.05
CA LEU A 57 4.35 15.60 -0.99
C LEU A 57 4.51 16.73 -2.01
N LEU A 58 4.15 16.51 -3.28
CA LEU A 58 4.23 17.55 -4.32
C LEU A 58 3.43 18.81 -3.96
N GLU A 59 2.23 18.65 -3.39
CA GLU A 59 1.37 19.77 -2.98
C GLU A 59 1.92 20.54 -1.77
N ASN A 60 2.75 19.91 -0.93
CA ASN A 60 3.24 20.48 0.34
C ASN A 60 4.75 20.78 0.35
N GLY A 61 5.37 20.99 -0.81
CA GLY A 61 6.78 21.42 -0.94
C GLY A 61 7.68 20.47 -1.72
N GLY A 62 7.18 19.30 -2.10
CA GLY A 62 7.88 18.32 -2.90
C GLY A 62 8.84 17.43 -2.10
N PRO A 63 9.68 16.65 -2.78
CA PRO A 63 10.69 15.83 -2.13
C PRO A 63 11.74 16.70 -1.44
N ILE A 64 12.19 16.29 -0.24
CA ILE A 64 13.20 17.02 0.54
C ILE A 64 14.45 17.29 -0.29
N THR A 65 14.82 18.56 -0.40
CA THR A 65 16.03 18.98 -1.11
C THR A 65 17.28 18.65 -0.30
N PRO A 66 18.46 18.57 -0.95
CA PRO A 66 19.72 18.40 -0.22
C PRO A 66 19.98 19.49 0.82
N GLU A 67 19.53 20.72 0.53
CA GLU A 67 19.69 21.89 1.41
C GLU A 67 18.79 21.79 2.65
N GLU A 68 17.51 21.49 2.46
CA GLU A 68 16.56 21.21 3.55
C GLU A 68 17.03 20.06 4.43
N ARG A 69 17.58 19.00 3.82
CA ARG A 69 18.14 17.87 4.56
C ARG A 69 19.34 18.28 5.40
N ALA A 70 20.26 19.08 4.85
CA ALA A 70 21.42 19.58 5.57
C ALA A 70 21.02 20.52 6.72
N TRP A 71 20.04 21.40 6.47
CA TRP A 71 19.46 22.27 7.50
C TRP A 71 18.83 21.46 8.64
N ALA A 72 17.97 20.48 8.31
CA ALA A 72 17.33 19.63 9.32
C ALA A 72 18.36 18.86 10.14
N GLN A 73 19.43 18.36 9.50
CA GLN A 73 20.50 17.66 10.19
C GLN A 73 21.32 18.58 11.11
N ALA A 74 21.54 19.84 10.74
CA ALA A 74 22.17 20.83 11.62
C ALA A 74 21.32 21.09 12.87
N VAL A 75 20.01 21.29 12.68
CA VAL A 75 19.04 21.50 13.78
C VAL A 75 19.01 20.31 14.73
N LEU A 76 18.95 19.08 14.21
CA LEU A 76 18.97 17.86 15.01
C LEU A 76 20.28 17.68 15.79
N ASN A 77 21.39 18.25 15.29
CA ASN A 77 22.69 18.27 15.96
C ASN A 77 22.87 19.48 16.90
N GLY A 78 21.81 20.27 17.14
CA GLY A 78 21.83 21.40 18.07
C GLY A 78 22.42 22.69 17.49
N VAL A 79 22.70 22.74 16.18
CA VAL A 79 23.10 23.95 15.47
C VAL A 79 21.85 24.58 14.88
N VAL A 80 21.47 25.78 15.33
CA VAL A 80 20.31 26.51 14.78
C VAL A 80 20.81 27.39 13.64
N PRO A 81 20.51 27.06 12.37
CA PRO A 81 20.90 27.90 11.24
C PRO A 81 20.09 29.19 11.25
N GLU A 82 20.71 30.30 10.83
CA GLU A 82 20.12 31.64 10.90
C GLU A 82 18.87 31.82 10.02
N GLN A 83 18.72 30.98 8.98
CA GLN A 83 17.55 30.96 8.09
C GLN A 83 17.15 29.52 7.73
N ALA A 84 15.85 29.29 7.55
CA ALA A 84 15.32 28.05 6.99
C ALA A 84 15.31 28.13 5.44
N PRO A 85 15.70 27.05 4.75
CA PRO A 85 15.55 26.94 3.30
C PRO A 85 14.08 26.83 2.88
#